data_AF-A0A8E2J8U3-F1
#
_entry.id   AF-A0A8E2J8U3-F1
#
_cell.length_a   1.000
_cell.length_b   1.000
_cell.length_c   1.000
_cell.angle_alpha   90.00
_cell.angle_beta   90.00
_cell.angle_gamma   90.00
#
_symmetry.space_group_name_H-M   'P 1'
#
loop_
_entity.id
_entity.type
_entity.pdbx_description
1 polymer ?
#
loop_
_entity_poly.entity_id
_entity_poly.type
_entity_poly.pdbx_seq_one_letter_code
_entity_poly.pdbx_strand_id
1 'polypeptide(L)'
;YMLDVAFGGDGPTVPLPLLPQLPSPLSFTNIGSQQIRLLHGPIPCQTRSLSAQKYWIYQYRNGVDRDWNSFYCFTETEWLSADFEVLNFFTSTSEESFQTFTVLVVKFLRGGGDREVYGKVMLVNGEVKMNTGGKTQVVKVCKTEAERVEALREYFGIELTEEEREGIRGTCTDLG
;
A
#
# COMPACT_ATOMS: atom_id res chain seq x y z
N TYR A 1 16.38 -5.71 -8.44
CA TYR A 1 15.61 -5.56 -7.19
C TYR A 1 14.27 -4.98 -7.56
N MET A 2 13.20 -5.38 -6.88
CA MET A 2 11.94 -4.65 -6.87
C MET A 2 11.99 -3.56 -5.79
N LEU A 3 11.52 -2.37 -6.16
CA LEU A 3 11.33 -1.23 -5.29
C LEU A 3 9.89 -0.79 -5.44
N ASP A 4 9.12 -0.83 -4.36
CA ASP A 4 7.74 -0.36 -4.35
C ASP A 4 7.49 0.47 -3.10
N VAL A 5 7.33 1.77 -3.31
CA VAL A 5 7.09 2.76 -2.27
C VAL A 5 5.63 3.26 -2.28
N ALA A 6 4.78 2.66 -3.11
CA ALA A 6 3.45 3.17 -3.43
C ALA A 6 2.30 2.16 -3.19
N PHE A 7 2.58 0.90 -2.83
CA PHE A 7 1.53 -0.09 -2.54
C PHE A 7 0.58 0.32 -1.39
N GLY A 8 1.11 1.05 -0.40
CA GLY A 8 0.37 1.45 0.80
C GLY A 8 0.83 0.72 2.06
N GLY A 9 -0.09 0.51 3.00
CA GLY A 9 0.25 0.19 4.40
C GLY A 9 1.02 -1.10 4.61
N ASP A 10 0.82 -2.12 3.77
CA ASP A 10 1.50 -3.42 3.87
C ASP A 10 2.57 -3.60 2.78
N GLY A 11 3.03 -2.47 2.20
CA GLY A 11 4.09 -2.45 1.21
C GLY A 11 5.45 -2.87 1.79
N PRO A 12 6.42 -3.18 0.92
CA PRO A 12 7.76 -3.53 1.35
C PRO A 12 8.47 -2.31 1.94
N THR A 13 9.17 -2.48 3.06
CA THR A 13 10.01 -1.43 3.66
C THR A 13 11.48 -1.53 3.27
N VAL A 14 11.83 -2.56 2.49
CA VAL A 14 13.18 -2.82 1.99
C VAL A 14 13.15 -3.25 0.52
N PRO A 15 14.21 -2.98 -0.26
CA PRO A 15 14.36 -3.53 -1.61
C PRO A 15 14.31 -5.06 -1.59
N LEU A 16 13.52 -5.66 -2.48
CA LEU A 16 13.41 -7.11 -2.59
C LEU A 16 14.20 -7.64 -3.80
N PRO A 17 15.12 -8.59 -3.62
CA PRO A 17 15.92 -9.11 -4.72
C PRO A 17 15.09 -10.04 -5.62
N LEU A 18 15.30 -9.96 -6.93
CA LEU A 18 14.69 -10.83 -7.94
C LEU A 18 15.61 -12.03 -8.17
N LEU A 19 15.43 -13.11 -7.41
CA LEU A 19 16.29 -14.31 -7.44
C LEU A 19 15.51 -15.55 -7.87
N PRO A 20 15.20 -15.72 -9.16
CA PRO A 20 14.31 -16.79 -9.65
C PRO A 20 14.90 -18.20 -9.52
N GLN A 21 16.21 -18.30 -9.32
CA GLN A 21 16.97 -19.54 -9.21
C GLN A 21 17.00 -20.14 -7.80
N LEU A 22 16.49 -19.44 -6.78
CA LEU A 22 16.49 -19.97 -5.42
C LEU A 22 15.46 -21.11 -5.28
N PRO A 23 15.80 -22.19 -4.55
CA PRO A 23 14.89 -23.31 -4.32
C PRO A 23 13.67 -22.90 -3.48
N SER A 24 13.80 -21.84 -2.69
CA SER A 24 12.72 -21.23 -1.91
C SER A 24 12.86 -19.71 -1.88
N PRO A 25 11.76 -18.94 -1.90
CA PRO A 25 11.78 -17.48 -1.75
C PRO A 25 12.47 -17.03 -0.44
N LEU A 26 13.27 -15.95 -0.52
CA LEU A 26 13.76 -15.26 0.67
C LEU A 26 12.63 -14.44 1.29
N SER A 27 12.45 -14.58 2.60
CA SER A 27 11.54 -13.74 3.39
C SER A 27 12.32 -12.70 4.19
N PHE A 28 11.76 -11.51 4.28
CA PHE A 28 12.31 -10.38 5.03
C PHE A 28 11.33 -9.96 6.11
N THR A 29 11.86 -9.50 7.24
CA THR A 29 11.05 -8.82 8.27
C THR A 29 10.55 -7.50 7.70
N ASN A 30 9.29 -7.18 7.98
CA ASN A 30 8.68 -5.88 7.68
C ASN A 30 8.36 -5.16 9.00
N ILE A 31 7.20 -4.53 9.15
CA ILE A 31 6.84 -3.86 10.42
C ILE A 31 6.48 -4.91 11.49
N GLY A 32 7.18 -4.91 12.62
CA GLY A 32 6.89 -5.81 13.74
C GLY A 32 7.06 -7.29 13.39
N SER A 33 6.00 -8.09 13.59
CA SER A 33 6.00 -9.52 13.27
C SER A 33 5.72 -9.83 11.80
N GLN A 34 5.53 -8.80 10.96
CA GLN A 34 5.21 -8.98 9.55
C GLN A 34 6.40 -9.55 8.79
N GLN A 35 6.10 -10.42 7.81
CA GLN A 35 7.09 -10.89 6.86
C GLN A 35 6.60 -10.71 5.43
N ILE A 36 7.55 -10.38 4.55
CA ILE A 36 7.32 -10.14 3.13
C ILE A 36 8.27 -10.99 2.30
N ARG A 37 7.85 -11.37 1.08
CA ARG A 37 8.69 -12.10 0.13
C ARG A 37 8.24 -11.88 -1.31
N LEU A 38 9.12 -12.25 -2.24
CA LEU A 38 8.79 -12.40 -3.65
C LEU A 38 8.82 -13.87 -4.06
N LEU A 39 7.68 -14.38 -4.52
CA LEU A 39 7.58 -15.69 -5.14
C LEU A 39 7.66 -15.53 -6.67
N HIS A 40 8.52 -16.31 -7.33
CA HIS A 40 8.52 -16.38 -8.79
C HIS A 40 7.76 -17.63 -9.26
N GLY A 41 6.50 -17.45 -9.65
CA GLY A 41 5.60 -18.58 -9.84
C GLY A 41 4.35 -18.27 -10.66
N PRO A 42 3.44 -19.25 -10.76
CA PRO A 42 2.18 -19.09 -11.47
C PRO A 42 1.15 -18.31 -10.64
N ILE A 43 0.15 -17.74 -11.32
CA ILE A 43 -1.03 -17.12 -10.69
C ILE A 43 -2.30 -17.96 -10.93
N PRO A 44 -3.30 -17.94 -10.03
CA PRO A 44 -4.45 -18.86 -10.09
C PRO A 44 -5.24 -18.86 -11.40
N CYS A 45 -5.37 -17.69 -12.05
CA CYS A 45 -6.19 -17.52 -13.26
C CYS A 45 -5.41 -17.62 -14.57
N GLN A 46 -4.14 -18.06 -14.55
CA GLN A 46 -3.35 -18.11 -15.78
C GLN A 46 -3.79 -19.24 -16.71
N THR A 47 -3.97 -18.91 -17.99
CA THR A 47 -4.34 -19.88 -19.03
C THR A 47 -3.13 -20.48 -19.74
N ARG A 48 -1.97 -19.80 -19.71
CA ARG A 48 -0.71 -20.32 -20.24
C ARG A 48 -0.12 -21.36 -19.30
N SER A 49 0.53 -22.37 -19.88
CA SER A 49 1.22 -23.44 -19.14
C SER A 49 2.13 -22.89 -18.03
N LEU A 50 2.18 -23.60 -16.89
CA LEU A 50 3.03 -23.29 -15.73
C LEU A 50 4.53 -23.19 -16.08
N SER A 51 4.97 -23.86 -17.15
CA SER A 51 6.34 -23.79 -17.66
C SER A 51 6.61 -22.59 -18.56
N ALA A 52 5.56 -21.96 -19.10
CA ALA A 52 5.68 -20.96 -20.16
C ALA A 52 5.67 -19.52 -19.64
N GLN A 53 4.99 -19.25 -18.52
CA GLN A 53 4.93 -17.91 -17.95
C GLN A 53 4.92 -17.98 -16.42
N LYS A 54 5.81 -17.20 -15.81
CA LYS A 54 5.85 -16.95 -14.37
C LYS A 54 5.77 -15.45 -14.13
N TYR A 55 5.37 -15.12 -12.91
CA TYR A 55 5.25 -13.76 -12.43
C TYR A 55 5.99 -13.63 -11.11
N TRP A 56 6.49 -12.44 -10.84
CA TRP A 56 6.91 -12.06 -9.50
C TRP A 56 5.68 -11.72 -8.69
N ILE A 57 5.45 -12.41 -7.58
CA ILE A 57 4.27 -12.27 -6.73
C ILE A 57 4.72 -11.75 -5.38
N TYR A 58 4.28 -10.55 -5.02
CA TYR A 58 4.50 -9.98 -3.70
C TYR A 58 3.57 -10.66 -2.70
N GLN A 59 4.17 -11.25 -1.67
CA GLN A 59 3.45 -11.93 -0.61
C GLN A 59 3.79 -11.36 0.76
N TYR A 60 2.79 -11.41 1.63
CA TYR A 60 2.80 -10.84 2.96
C TYR A 60 2.16 -11.78 3.97
N ARG A 61 2.66 -11.80 5.21
CA ARG A 61 2.00 -12.47 6.34
C ARG A 61 2.22 -11.76 7.67
N ASN A 62 1.25 -11.93 8.59
CA ASN A 62 1.25 -11.37 9.95
C ASN A 62 1.83 -12.36 10.97
N GLY A 63 3.11 -12.76 10.83
CA GLY A 63 3.75 -13.73 11.72
C GLY A 63 4.14 -15.03 11.03
N VAL A 64 5.13 -15.72 11.60
CA VAL A 64 5.75 -16.92 11.01
C VAL A 64 4.81 -18.13 10.95
N ASP A 65 3.81 -18.14 11.81
CA ASP A 65 2.76 -19.16 11.99
C ASP A 65 1.54 -18.91 11.10
N ARG A 66 1.52 -17.81 10.33
CA ARG A 66 0.41 -17.46 9.44
C ARG A 66 0.70 -17.83 7.99
N ASP A 67 -0.38 -18.05 7.25
CA ASP A 67 -0.34 -18.28 5.82
C ASP A 67 0.09 -17.01 5.07
N TRP A 68 0.74 -17.23 3.92
CA TRP A 68 1.12 -16.17 2.99
C TRP A 68 -0.09 -15.69 2.20
N ASN A 69 -0.31 -14.38 2.19
CA ASN A 69 -1.30 -13.72 1.34
C ASN A 69 -0.58 -13.10 0.13
N SER A 70 -1.09 -13.33 -1.07
CA SER A 70 -0.61 -12.67 -2.28
C SER A 70 -1.37 -11.38 -2.49
N PHE A 71 -0.67 -10.27 -2.68
CA PHE A 71 -1.29 -8.97 -2.95
C PHE A 71 -1.32 -8.63 -4.44
N TYR A 72 -0.15 -8.51 -5.05
CA TYR A 72 -0.02 -8.20 -6.48
C TYR A 72 1.08 -9.04 -7.12
N CYS A 73 1.09 -9.04 -8.45
CA CYS A 73 2.16 -9.64 -9.23
C CYS A 73 2.57 -8.73 -10.38
N PHE A 74 3.79 -8.91 -10.89
CA PHE A 74 4.33 -8.16 -12.02
C PHE A 74 5.21 -9.03 -12.91
N THR A 75 5.43 -8.54 -14.13
CA THR A 75 6.43 -9.04 -15.08
C THR A 75 7.62 -8.09 -15.15
N GLU A 76 8.69 -8.50 -15.80
CA GLU A 76 9.86 -7.64 -16.07
C GLU A 76 9.75 -6.91 -17.42
N THR A 77 8.55 -6.86 -17.99
CA THR A 77 8.28 -6.06 -19.19
C THR A 77 8.46 -4.58 -18.85
N GLU A 78 9.14 -3.84 -19.72
CA GLU A 78 9.27 -2.39 -19.57
C GLU A 78 7.94 -1.70 -19.88
N TRP A 79 7.53 -0.76 -19.01
CA TRP A 79 6.35 0.09 -19.17
C TRP A 79 6.79 1.53 -19.39
N LEU A 80 6.12 2.23 -20.30
CA LEU A 80 6.37 3.62 -20.63
C LEU A 80 5.36 4.54 -19.93
N SER A 81 5.65 5.85 -19.91
CA SER A 81 4.76 6.85 -19.30
C SER A 81 3.32 6.76 -19.84
N ALA A 82 3.16 6.55 -21.15
CA ALA A 82 1.85 6.45 -21.79
C ALA A 82 1.04 5.24 -21.28
N ASP A 83 1.71 4.13 -20.95
CA ASP A 83 1.03 2.96 -20.39
C ASP A 83 0.50 3.28 -18.98
N PHE A 84 1.26 4.02 -18.16
CA PHE A 84 0.82 4.47 -16.85
C PHE A 84 -0.31 5.50 -16.91
N GLU A 85 -0.36 6.37 -17.92
CA GLU A 85 -1.48 7.30 -18.11
C GLU A 85 -2.80 6.56 -18.32
N VAL A 86 -2.79 5.49 -19.14
CA VAL A 86 -3.97 4.64 -19.37
C VAL A 86 -4.40 3.92 -18.09
N LEU A 87 -3.44 3.35 -17.34
CA LEU A 87 -3.74 2.70 -16.06
C LEU A 87 -4.30 3.69 -15.04
N ASN A 88 -3.67 4.85 -14.91
CA ASN A 88 -4.06 5.89 -13.97
C ASN A 88 -5.49 6.35 -14.25
N PHE A 89 -5.84 6.55 -15.53
CA PHE A 89 -7.20 6.96 -15.91
C PHE A 89 -8.28 6.05 -15.31
N PHE A 90 -8.14 4.73 -15.44
CA PHE A 90 -9.10 3.82 -14.81
C PHE A 90 -9.09 3.97 -13.28
N THR A 91 -7.91 3.93 -12.66
CA THR A 91 -7.81 3.97 -11.19
C THR A 91 -8.30 5.28 -10.56
N SER A 92 -8.26 6.39 -11.31
CA SER A 92 -8.61 7.72 -10.83
C SER A 92 -10.01 8.19 -11.25
N THR A 93 -10.67 7.50 -12.18
CA THR A 93 -11.98 7.95 -12.70
C THR A 93 -13.08 6.88 -12.68
N SER A 94 -12.72 5.60 -12.62
CA SER A 94 -13.72 4.53 -12.61
C SER A 94 -14.45 4.45 -11.28
N GLU A 95 -15.78 4.35 -11.33
CA GLU A 95 -16.63 4.08 -10.16
C GLU A 95 -16.39 2.68 -9.58
N GLU A 96 -15.77 1.77 -10.34
CA GLU A 96 -15.38 0.44 -9.85
C GLU A 96 -14.04 0.47 -9.08
N SER A 97 -13.27 1.55 -9.19
CA SER A 97 -11.99 1.68 -8.51
C SER A 97 -12.20 2.24 -7.10
N PHE A 98 -11.83 1.49 -6.06
CA PHE A 98 -12.03 1.94 -4.68
C PHE A 98 -11.36 3.28 -4.35
N GLN A 99 -10.31 3.63 -5.09
CA GLN A 99 -9.59 4.89 -4.98
C GLN A 99 -10.46 6.12 -5.33
N THR A 100 -11.55 5.97 -6.08
CA THR A 100 -12.45 7.11 -6.41
C THR A 100 -13.49 7.40 -5.33
N PHE A 101 -13.68 6.49 -4.37
CA PHE A 101 -14.67 6.63 -3.30
C PHE A 101 -14.13 6.31 -1.89
N THR A 102 -12.82 6.09 -1.77
CA THR A 102 -12.14 5.86 -0.48
C THR A 102 -11.02 6.85 -0.29
N VAL A 103 -11.09 7.67 0.77
CA VAL A 103 -9.95 8.51 1.16
C VAL A 103 -8.94 7.62 1.87
N LEU A 104 -7.81 7.34 1.22
CA LEU A 104 -6.75 6.51 1.75
C LEU A 104 -5.42 7.27 1.78
N VAL A 105 -4.87 7.46 2.97
CA VAL A 105 -3.52 8.05 3.14
C VAL A 105 -2.70 7.11 3.99
N VAL A 106 -1.44 6.89 3.60
CA VAL A 106 -0.52 6.01 4.32
C VAL A 106 0.80 6.74 4.53
N LYS A 107 1.35 6.61 5.74
CA LYS A 107 2.68 7.14 6.09
C LYS A 107 3.42 6.14 6.96
N PHE A 108 4.61 5.74 6.52
CA PHE A 108 5.52 4.95 7.34
C PHE A 108 6.22 5.83 8.38
N LEU A 109 6.39 5.29 9.59
CA LEU A 109 7.05 5.93 10.72
C LEU A 109 8.47 5.42 10.84
N ARG A 110 9.43 6.32 11.02
CA ARG A 110 10.86 6.01 11.02
C ARG A 110 11.55 6.49 12.29
N GLY A 111 12.40 5.63 12.87
CA GLY A 111 13.16 5.89 14.11
C GLY A 111 14.61 6.31 13.85
N GLY A 112 15.30 6.80 14.89
CA GLY A 112 16.70 7.25 14.83
C GLY A 112 17.73 6.12 14.98
N GLY A 113 18.91 6.28 14.35
CA GLY A 113 20.01 5.31 14.33
C GLY A 113 20.24 4.74 12.93
N ASP A 114 19.30 3.92 12.45
CA ASP A 114 19.45 3.15 11.20
C ASP A 114 18.33 3.37 10.17
N ARG A 115 17.51 4.43 10.29
CA ARG A 115 16.37 4.71 9.38
C ARG A 115 15.35 3.56 9.34
N GLU A 116 15.26 2.77 10.41
CA GLU A 116 14.31 1.65 10.51
C GLU A 116 12.86 2.13 10.51
N VAL A 117 12.03 1.47 9.70
CA VAL A 117 10.58 1.68 9.68
C VAL A 117 9.96 0.86 10.81
N TYR A 118 9.60 1.52 11.90
CA TYR A 118 9.04 0.84 13.09
C TYR A 118 7.51 0.77 13.06
N GLY A 119 6.86 1.48 12.15
CA GLY A 119 5.41 1.57 12.14
C GLY A 119 4.83 2.30 10.94
N LYS A 120 3.52 2.50 11.00
CA LYS A 120 2.73 3.21 10.01
C LYS A 120 1.53 3.91 10.64
N VAL A 121 1.11 4.97 9.99
CA VAL A 121 -0.18 5.65 10.20
C VAL A 121 -0.96 5.58 8.90
N MET A 122 -2.25 5.33 8.98
CA MET A 122 -3.16 5.26 7.85
C MET A 122 -4.41 6.06 8.16
N LEU A 123 -4.90 6.83 7.20
CA LEU A 123 -6.22 7.43 7.25
C LEU A 123 -7.08 6.68 6.22
N VAL A 124 -8.20 6.13 6.68
CA VAL A 124 -9.17 5.44 5.84
C VAL A 124 -10.52 6.09 6.07
N ASN A 125 -10.99 6.84 5.08
CA ASN A 125 -12.18 7.69 5.15
C ASN A 125 -12.09 8.69 6.31
N GLY A 126 -12.77 8.43 7.43
CA GLY A 126 -12.72 9.26 8.63
C GLY A 126 -11.86 8.69 9.77
N GLU A 127 -11.25 7.52 9.61
CA GLU A 127 -10.53 6.86 10.70
C GLU A 127 -9.00 6.94 10.53
N VAL A 128 -8.32 7.53 11.50
CA VAL A 128 -6.86 7.43 11.61
C VAL A 128 -6.51 6.18 12.42
N LYS A 129 -5.67 5.34 11.83
CA LYS A 129 -5.20 4.06 12.36
C LYS A 129 -3.69 4.07 12.47
N MET A 130 -3.14 3.59 13.58
CA MET A 130 -1.70 3.48 13.78
C MET A 130 -1.32 2.04 14.10
N ASN A 131 -0.16 1.62 13.58
CA ASN A 131 0.47 0.35 13.90
C ASN A 131 1.98 0.55 14.06
N THR A 132 2.53 0.31 15.25
CA THR A 132 3.96 0.46 15.57
C THR A 132 4.65 -0.89 15.80
N GLY A 133 4.34 -1.89 14.98
CA GLY A 133 4.94 -3.23 15.07
C GLY A 133 4.06 -4.27 15.77
N GLY A 134 2.76 -4.02 15.92
CA GLY A 134 1.83 -4.88 16.64
C GLY A 134 0.42 -4.84 16.06
N LYS A 135 -0.59 -4.71 16.92
CA LYS A 135 -1.99 -4.61 16.50
C LYS A 135 -2.30 -3.17 16.04
N THR A 136 -2.99 -3.05 14.92
CA THR A 136 -3.52 -1.76 14.45
C THR A 136 -4.57 -1.23 15.42
N GLN A 137 -4.46 0.05 15.79
CA GLN A 137 -5.39 0.74 16.68
C GLN A 137 -5.96 1.97 15.98
N VAL A 138 -7.24 2.24 16.19
CA VAL A 138 -7.85 3.52 15.80
C VAL A 138 -7.43 4.57 16.82
N VAL A 139 -6.79 5.64 16.36
CA VAL A 139 -6.28 6.73 17.21
C VAL A 139 -7.12 7.99 17.10
N LYS A 140 -7.87 8.16 16.00
CA LYS A 140 -8.80 9.28 15.80
C LYS A 140 -9.93 8.86 14.87
N VAL A 141 -11.14 9.34 15.16
CA VAL A 141 -12.31 9.23 14.28
C VAL A 141 -12.78 10.65 13.99
N CYS A 142 -12.64 11.06 12.73
CA CYS A 142 -13.12 12.33 12.20
C CYS A 142 -14.58 12.17 11.77
N LYS A 143 -15.46 12.98 12.35
CA LYS A 143 -16.88 13.02 12.05
C LYS A 143 -17.26 14.16 11.10
N THR A 144 -16.35 15.11 10.88
CA THR A 144 -16.53 16.26 10.00
C THR A 144 -15.32 16.42 9.09
N GLU A 145 -15.49 17.18 7.99
CA GLU A 145 -14.36 17.45 7.10
C GLU A 145 -13.26 18.26 7.80
N ALA A 146 -13.64 19.22 8.63
CA ALA A 146 -12.69 20.03 9.39
C ALA A 146 -11.79 19.16 10.30
N GLU A 147 -12.36 18.16 10.95
CA GLU A 147 -11.59 17.21 11.77
C GLU A 147 -10.65 16.33 10.92
N ARG A 148 -11.07 15.98 9.69
CA ARG A 148 -10.26 15.19 8.76
C ARG A 148 -9.09 15.99 8.19
N VAL A 149 -9.32 17.24 7.79
CA VAL A 149 -8.27 18.17 7.36
C VAL A 149 -7.25 18.40 8.47
N GLU A 150 -7.71 18.56 9.71
CA GLU A 150 -6.81 18.65 10.87
C GLU A 150 -5.98 17.38 11.06
N ALA A 151 -6.60 16.20 10.89
CA ALA A 151 -5.89 14.93 10.98
C ALA A 151 -4.83 14.74 9.87
N LEU A 152 -5.10 15.21 8.64
CA LEU A 152 -4.12 15.23 7.56
C LEU A 152 -2.86 16.02 7.95
N ARG A 153 -3.04 17.20 8.56
CA ARG A 153 -1.92 18.00 9.05
C ARG A 153 -1.20 17.31 10.20
N GLU A 154 -1.92 16.93 11.25
CA GLU A 154 -1.36 16.40 12.51
C GLU A 154 -0.58 15.09 12.30
N TYR A 155 -1.14 14.14 11.55
CA TYR A 155 -0.56 12.80 11.42
C TYR A 155 0.32 12.66 10.17
N PHE A 156 -0.08 13.30 9.07
CA PHE A 156 0.56 13.10 7.77
C PHE A 156 1.48 14.25 7.38
N GLY A 157 1.28 15.45 7.93
CA GLY A 157 2.00 16.67 7.54
C GLY A 157 1.51 17.20 6.19
N ILE A 158 0.26 16.90 5.83
CA ILE A 158 -0.39 17.37 4.60
C ILE A 158 -1.28 18.54 4.99
N GLU A 159 -0.98 19.72 4.47
CA GLU A 159 -1.79 20.91 4.64
C GLU A 159 -2.51 21.23 3.35
N LEU A 160 -3.85 21.29 3.42
CA LEU A 160 -4.67 21.69 2.28
C LEU A 160 -4.89 23.19 2.30
N THR A 161 -4.78 23.80 1.11
CA THR A 161 -5.23 25.16 0.82
C THR A 161 -6.75 25.28 0.95
N GLU A 162 -7.27 26.51 1.02
CA GLU A 162 -8.72 26.72 1.07
C GLU A 162 -9.43 26.21 -0.19
N GLU A 163 -8.82 26.36 -1.37
CA GLU A 163 -9.38 25.83 -2.63
C GLU A 163 -9.49 24.30 -2.61
N GLU A 164 -8.46 23.60 -2.15
CA GLU A 164 -8.47 22.13 -2.02
C GLU A 164 -9.51 21.66 -0.99
N ARG A 165 -9.70 22.38 0.10
CA ARG A 165 -10.75 22.07 1.11
C ARG A 165 -12.15 22.23 0.52
N GLU A 166 -12.40 23.33 -0.18
CA GLU A 166 -13.70 23.58 -0.81
C GLU A 166 -13.96 22.57 -1.94
N GLY A 167 -12.93 22.07 -2.62
CA GLY A 167 -13.04 21.01 -3.62
C GLY A 167 -13.53 19.65 -3.08
N ILE A 168 -13.45 19.41 -1.78
CA ILE A 168 -13.97 18.18 -1.15
C ILE A 168 -15.49 18.26 -0.98
N ARG A 169 -16.06 19.46 -0.81
CA ARG A 169 -17.47 19.63 -0.52
C ARG A 169 -18.35 19.06 -1.63
N GLY A 170 -19.36 18.29 -1.24
CA GLY A 170 -20.31 17.67 -2.17
C GLY A 170 -19.75 16.50 -2.97
N THR A 171 -18.49 16.09 -2.74
CA THR A 171 -17.97 14.84 -3.29
C THR A 171 -18.58 13.64 -2.58
N CYS A 172 -18.46 12.44 -3.17
CA CYS A 172 -18.93 11.21 -2.55
C CYS A 172 -18.21 10.83 -1.24
N THR A 173 -17.08 11.49 -0.95
CA THR A 173 -16.28 11.22 0.26
C THR A 173 -16.42 12.28 1.35
N ASP A 174 -17.18 13.35 1.10
CA ASP A 174 -17.44 14.45 2.03
C ASP A 174 -18.05 13.93 3.35
N LEU A 175 -17.57 14.43 4.49
CA LEU A 175 -18.07 14.07 5.82
C LEU A 175 -19.10 15.07 6.38
N GLY A 176 -19.36 16.17 5.66
CA GLY A 176 -20.23 17.27 6.14
C GLY A 176 -19.48 18.34 6.93
#